data_AF-A0A7X0RFD2-F1
#
_entry.id   AF-A0A7X0RFD2-F1
#
_cell.length_a   1.000
_cell.length_b   1.000
_cell.length_c   1.000
_cell.angle_alpha   90.00
_cell.angle_beta   90.00
_cell.angle_gamma   90.00
#
_symmetry.space_group_name_H-M   'P 1'
#
loop_
_entity.id
_entity.type
_entity.pdbx_description
1 polymer ?
#
loop_
_entity_poly.entity_id
_entity_poly.type
_entity_poly.pdbx_seq_one_letter_code
_entity_poly.pdbx_strand_id
1 'polypeptide(L)'
;MPHVRPPETVASALRASAAGVPDAENAEQHGVAVKTIRRWRRDYQRRGLPRGQSHLAPPCPICDRAHLEGAAYSELLGWYLGDGYLSRGRREVFNLHVYNDARYTQVNLHILALMRQVKPGSRPHTRLLKGCVVSTVSWKHWPCLFPQHGPGRKHERPIVLEDWQRAIVVEHPGDFLRGLFHSDGCRVANWASRVVDGERRRHDYPRWQFTNTSEDILGLCGWALDLVEVAWRRSNAKTVSVSRRAAVAALDDLIGLKS
;
A
#
# COMPACT_ATOMS: atom_id res chain seq x y z
N MET A 1 -20.18 1.19 -46.45
CA MET A 1 -20.11 0.21 -45.34
C MET A 1 -18.93 0.56 -44.45
N PRO A 2 -19.12 1.04 -43.22
CA PRO A 2 -18.01 1.25 -42.29
C PRO A 2 -17.42 -0.13 -41.94
N HIS A 3 -16.21 -0.42 -42.42
CA HIS A 3 -15.46 -1.58 -41.96
C HIS A 3 -15.08 -1.37 -40.49
N VAL A 4 -15.93 -1.83 -39.58
CA VAL A 4 -15.64 -1.89 -38.15
C VAL A 4 -14.65 -3.03 -37.95
N ARG A 5 -13.42 -2.69 -37.54
CA ARG A 5 -12.38 -3.67 -37.20
C ARG A 5 -12.55 -4.11 -35.76
N PRO A 6 -12.16 -5.36 -35.40
CA PRO A 6 -12.25 -5.85 -34.03
C PRO A 6 -11.53 -4.90 -33.06
N PRO A 7 -12.12 -4.59 -31.88
CA PRO A 7 -11.52 -3.71 -30.88
C PRO A 7 -10.12 -4.13 -30.45
N GLU A 8 -9.85 -5.44 -30.44
CA GLU A 8 -8.57 -6.05 -30.09
C GLU A 8 -7.46 -5.69 -31.10
N THR A 9 -7.79 -5.66 -32.39
CA THR A 9 -6.87 -5.23 -33.47
C THR A 9 -6.52 -3.75 -33.32
N VAL A 10 -7.51 -2.91 -32.99
CA VAL A 10 -7.28 -1.47 -32.75
C VAL A 10 -6.39 -1.25 -31.53
N ALA A 11 -6.64 -1.99 -30.44
CA ALA A 11 -5.84 -1.90 -29.23
C ALA A 11 -4.39 -2.37 -29.46
N SER A 12 -4.19 -3.44 -30.23
CA SER A 12 -2.85 -3.93 -30.59
C SER A 12 -2.07 -2.93 -31.43
N ALA A 13 -2.70 -2.36 -32.46
CA ALA A 13 -2.10 -1.35 -33.33
C ALA A 13 -1.65 -0.10 -32.56
N LEU A 14 -2.44 0.32 -31.58
CA LEU A 14 -2.11 1.45 -30.71
C LEU A 14 -0.96 1.12 -29.74
N ARG A 15 -0.85 -0.12 -29.25
CA ARG A 15 0.30 -0.58 -28.45
C ARG A 15 1.59 -0.58 -29.27
N ALA A 16 1.55 -1.11 -30.50
CA ALA A 16 2.69 -1.07 -31.42
C ALA A 16 3.12 0.39 -31.72
N SER A 17 2.15 1.29 -31.94
CA SER A 17 2.43 2.72 -32.12
C SER A 17 3.06 3.36 -30.88
N ALA A 18 2.66 2.94 -29.68
CA ALA A 18 3.20 3.43 -28.42
C ALA A 18 4.62 2.88 -28.14
N ALA A 19 4.92 1.68 -28.63
CA ALA A 19 6.25 1.05 -28.56
C ALA A 19 7.24 1.59 -29.61
N GLY A 20 6.84 2.56 -30.44
CA GLY A 20 7.71 3.18 -31.44
C GLY A 20 7.78 2.44 -32.77
N VAL A 21 6.93 1.43 -32.99
CA VAL A 21 6.87 0.71 -34.28
C VAL A 21 6.46 1.68 -35.40
N PRO A 22 7.21 1.74 -36.52
CA PRO A 22 6.85 2.59 -37.67
C PRO A 22 5.45 2.31 -38.20
N ASP A 23 4.73 3.35 -38.64
CA ASP A 23 3.33 3.23 -39.10
C ASP A 23 3.17 2.22 -40.27
N ALA A 24 4.20 2.06 -41.12
CA ALA A 24 4.20 1.12 -42.25
C ALA A 24 4.27 -0.33 -41.79
N GLU A 25 5.19 -0.63 -40.87
CA GLU A 25 5.36 -1.96 -40.28
C GLU A 25 4.14 -2.35 -39.43
N ASN A 26 3.61 -1.41 -38.64
CA ASN A 26 2.39 -1.60 -37.87
C ASN A 26 1.16 -1.88 -38.75
N ALA A 27 1.07 -1.20 -39.89
CA ALA A 27 0.02 -1.41 -40.88
C ALA A 27 0.09 -2.81 -41.50
N GLU A 28 1.29 -3.27 -41.84
CA GLU A 28 1.57 -4.61 -42.35
C GLU A 28 1.23 -5.69 -41.31
N GLN A 29 1.73 -5.56 -40.07
CA GLN A 29 1.47 -6.47 -38.95
C GLN A 29 -0.02 -6.64 -38.64
N HIS A 30 -0.86 -5.64 -38.97
CA HIS A 30 -2.28 -5.66 -38.68
C HIS A 30 -3.17 -5.75 -39.91
N GLY A 31 -2.60 -5.96 -41.10
CA GLY A 31 -3.35 -6.13 -42.34
C GLY A 31 -4.24 -4.93 -42.67
N VAL A 32 -3.80 -3.72 -42.31
CA VAL A 32 -4.54 -2.47 -42.54
C VAL A 32 -3.71 -1.47 -43.33
N ALA A 33 -4.36 -0.47 -43.92
CA ALA A 33 -3.64 0.63 -44.54
C ALA A 33 -2.97 1.53 -43.49
N VAL A 34 -1.81 2.11 -43.80
CA VAL A 34 -1.10 3.11 -42.97
C VAL A 34 -2.01 4.26 -42.53
N LYS A 35 -2.92 4.71 -43.42
CA LYS A 35 -3.92 5.75 -43.10
C LYS A 35 -4.85 5.35 -41.96
N THR A 36 -5.12 4.06 -41.79
CA THR A 36 -5.97 3.52 -40.72
C THR A 36 -5.27 3.61 -39.37
N ILE A 37 -3.99 3.25 -39.29
CA ILE A 37 -3.14 3.43 -38.10
C ILE A 37 -3.11 4.90 -37.67
N ARG A 38 -2.83 5.81 -38.61
CA ARG A 38 -2.84 7.26 -38.36
C ARG A 38 -4.20 7.78 -37.91
N ARG A 39 -5.29 7.27 -38.51
CA ARG A 39 -6.67 7.62 -38.13
C ARG A 39 -6.97 7.17 -36.70
N TRP A 40 -6.62 5.94 -36.32
CA TRP A 40 -6.80 5.44 -34.96
C TRP A 40 -6.01 6.28 -33.96
N ARG A 41 -4.73 6.60 -34.24
CA ARG A 41 -3.94 7.50 -33.39
C ARG A 41 -4.59 8.87 -33.22
N ARG A 42 -5.11 9.48 -34.29
CA ARG A 42 -5.78 10.80 -34.26
C ARG A 42 -7.12 10.77 -33.53
N ASP A 43 -7.92 9.71 -33.72
CA ASP A 43 -9.20 9.53 -33.03
C ASP A 43 -8.97 9.26 -31.53
N TYR A 44 -7.96 8.47 -31.18
CA TYR A 44 -7.54 8.22 -29.80
C TYR A 44 -7.04 9.50 -29.10
N GLN A 45 -6.29 10.35 -29.81
CA GLN A 45 -5.89 11.69 -29.34
C GLN A 45 -7.09 12.62 -29.13
N ARG A 46 -8.04 12.67 -30.09
CA ARG A 46 -9.24 13.52 -30.00
C ARG A 46 -10.18 13.09 -28.88
N ARG A 47 -10.29 11.79 -28.62
CA ARG A 47 -11.11 11.22 -27.53
C ARG A 47 -10.45 11.34 -26.15
N GLY A 48 -9.25 11.92 -26.05
CA GLY A 48 -8.53 12.07 -24.78
C GLY A 48 -8.14 10.75 -24.13
N LEU A 49 -8.09 9.67 -24.91
CA LEU A 49 -7.62 8.37 -24.46
C LEU A 49 -6.08 8.46 -24.27
N PRO A 50 -5.53 7.98 -23.14
CA PRO A 50 -4.18 8.34 -22.73
C PRO A 50 -3.13 7.91 -23.77
N ARG A 51 -2.31 8.87 -24.23
CA ARG A 51 -1.06 8.55 -24.96
C ARG A 51 -0.24 7.54 -24.16
N GLY A 52 0.50 6.69 -24.88
CA GLY A 52 1.53 5.79 -24.36
C GLY A 52 2.21 6.34 -23.11
N GLN A 53 1.78 5.79 -21.97
CA GLN A 53 2.39 5.90 -20.66
C GLN A 53 2.47 4.49 -20.06
N SER A 54 2.70 3.48 -20.91
CA SER A 54 2.95 2.10 -20.47
C SER A 54 4.15 2.03 -19.52
N HIS A 55 5.10 2.95 -19.61
CA HIS A 55 6.20 3.10 -18.65
C HIS A 55 5.79 3.75 -17.30
N LEU A 56 4.56 4.28 -17.15
CA LEU A 56 4.07 4.94 -15.92
C LEU A 56 2.90 4.20 -15.24
N ALA A 57 2.34 3.19 -15.89
CA ALA A 57 1.34 2.29 -15.33
C ALA A 57 1.88 0.86 -15.40
N PRO A 58 2.62 0.40 -14.37
CA PRO A 58 3.05 -1.00 -14.32
C PRO A 58 1.80 -1.92 -14.41
N PRO A 59 1.94 -3.12 -14.99
CA PRO A 59 0.86 -4.09 -15.04
C PRO A 59 0.39 -4.40 -13.61
N CYS A 60 -0.90 -4.62 -13.45
CA CYS A 60 -1.47 -4.92 -12.14
C CYS A 60 -1.12 -6.35 -11.72
N PRO A 61 -0.58 -6.55 -10.50
CA PRO A 61 -0.33 -7.89 -9.98
C PRO A 61 -1.55 -8.80 -9.94
N ILE A 62 -2.74 -8.22 -9.76
CA ILE A 62 -4.00 -8.98 -9.66
C ILE A 62 -4.63 -9.20 -11.02
N CYS A 63 -4.84 -8.13 -11.80
CA CYS A 63 -5.52 -8.24 -13.10
C CYS A 63 -4.62 -8.90 -14.17
N ASP A 64 -3.34 -8.56 -14.17
CA ASP A 64 -2.39 -8.93 -15.22
C ASP A 64 -1.39 -9.99 -14.75
N ARG A 65 -1.55 -10.52 -13.53
CA ARG A 65 -0.63 -11.49 -12.89
C ARG A 65 0.84 -11.02 -12.89
N ALA A 66 1.03 -9.71 -12.76
CA ALA A 66 2.36 -9.13 -12.65
C ALA A 66 3.00 -9.48 -11.30
N HIS A 67 4.32 -9.32 -11.23
CA HIS A 67 5.04 -9.46 -9.97
C HIS A 67 4.63 -8.36 -8.97
N LEU A 68 4.40 -8.75 -7.72
CA LEU A 68 4.22 -7.88 -6.57
C LEU A 68 5.36 -8.14 -5.59
N GLU A 69 6.02 -7.07 -5.16
CA GLU A 69 7.04 -7.14 -4.11
C GLU A 69 6.32 -7.38 -2.76
N GLY A 70 6.46 -8.59 -2.23
CA GLY A 70 5.64 -9.10 -1.12
C GLY A 70 5.88 -8.36 0.19
N ALA A 71 7.15 -8.16 0.56
CA ALA A 71 7.53 -7.46 1.79
C ALA A 71 7.04 -6.00 1.77
N ALA A 72 7.31 -5.28 0.69
CA ALA A 72 6.89 -3.89 0.51
C ALA A 72 5.36 -3.74 0.51
N TYR A 73 4.65 -4.68 -0.12
CA TYR A 73 3.20 -4.71 -0.08
C TYR A 73 2.68 -4.98 1.33
N SER A 74 3.27 -5.94 2.03
CA SER A 74 2.90 -6.31 3.41
C SER A 74 3.02 -5.10 4.34
N GLU A 75 4.14 -4.38 4.30
CA GLU A 75 4.31 -3.16 5.10
C GLU A 75 3.33 -2.05 4.67
N LEU A 76 3.18 -1.82 3.36
CA LEU A 76 2.27 -0.80 2.85
C LEU A 76 0.81 -1.12 3.18
N LEU A 77 0.44 -2.40 3.30
CA LEU A 77 -0.87 -2.84 3.77
C LEU A 77 -1.09 -2.46 5.23
N GLY A 78 -0.10 -2.65 6.10
CA GLY A 78 -0.15 -2.17 7.48
C GLY A 78 -0.37 -0.65 7.55
N TRP A 79 0.42 0.12 6.79
CA TRP A 79 0.22 1.58 6.66
C TRP A 79 -1.17 1.94 6.13
N TYR A 80 -1.65 1.20 5.13
CA TYR A 80 -2.98 1.41 4.56
C TYR A 80 -4.08 1.22 5.60
N LEU A 81 -3.99 0.17 6.43
CA LEU A 81 -5.01 -0.14 7.42
C LEU A 81 -5.04 0.85 8.57
N GLY A 82 -3.90 1.36 9.01
CA GLY A 82 -3.86 2.46 9.98
C GLY A 82 -4.15 3.82 9.34
N ASP A 83 -3.10 4.54 8.96
CA ASP A 83 -3.16 5.94 8.52
C ASP A 83 -3.41 6.15 7.01
N GLY A 84 -3.60 5.07 6.25
CA GLY A 84 -3.82 5.17 4.82
C GLY A 84 -5.27 5.36 4.38
N TYR A 85 -5.45 5.91 3.18
CA TYR A 85 -6.76 6.13 2.59
C TYR A 85 -6.70 6.10 1.06
N LEU A 86 -7.73 5.55 0.42
CA LEU A 86 -7.92 5.60 -1.03
C LEU A 86 -8.98 6.63 -1.41
N SER A 87 -8.61 7.59 -2.26
CA SER A 87 -9.55 8.55 -2.85
C SER A 87 -9.76 8.27 -4.34
N ARG A 88 -11.00 8.41 -4.82
CA ARG A 88 -11.34 8.29 -6.23
C ARG A 88 -11.24 9.65 -6.92
N GLY A 89 -10.39 9.75 -7.93
CA GLY A 89 -10.19 10.93 -8.77
C GLY A 89 -10.93 10.86 -10.10
N ARG A 90 -10.62 11.83 -10.99
CA ARG A 90 -11.15 11.86 -12.36
C ARG A 90 -10.68 10.64 -13.15
N ARG A 91 -11.50 10.20 -14.11
CA ARG A 91 -11.19 9.07 -15.02
C ARG A 91 -10.84 7.77 -14.28
N GLU A 92 -11.49 7.56 -13.12
CA GLU A 92 -11.35 6.36 -12.29
C GLU A 92 -9.92 6.09 -11.81
N VAL A 93 -9.11 7.14 -11.69
CA VAL A 93 -7.78 7.04 -11.09
C VAL A 93 -7.93 7.13 -9.58
N PHE A 94 -7.39 6.15 -8.85
CA PHE A 94 -7.37 6.17 -7.40
C PHE A 94 -6.04 6.74 -6.90
N ASN A 95 -6.07 7.42 -5.75
CA ASN A 95 -4.89 7.90 -5.07
C ASN A 95 -4.79 7.19 -3.72
N LEU A 96 -3.66 6.52 -3.49
CA LEU A 96 -3.27 6.07 -2.17
C LEU A 96 -2.62 7.21 -1.44
N HIS A 97 -3.19 7.57 -0.31
CA HIS A 97 -2.68 8.54 0.65
C HIS A 97 -2.22 7.80 1.90
N VAL A 98 -1.07 8.18 2.44
CA VAL A 98 -0.63 7.78 3.78
C VAL A 98 -0.27 9.07 4.52
N TYR A 99 -0.90 9.26 5.67
CA TYR A 99 -0.66 10.40 6.55
C TYR A 99 0.36 9.99 7.62
N ASN A 100 1.33 10.85 7.91
CA ASN A 100 2.25 10.62 9.02
C ASN A 100 2.76 11.95 9.57
N ASP A 101 3.26 11.95 10.79
CA ASP A 101 3.81 13.16 11.41
C ASP A 101 5.05 13.64 10.63
N ALA A 102 5.14 14.95 10.40
CA ALA A 102 6.21 15.56 9.64
C ALA A 102 7.60 15.37 10.28
N ARG A 103 7.66 15.12 11.60
CA ARG A 103 8.91 14.92 12.33
C ARG A 103 9.65 13.63 11.92
N TYR A 104 8.94 12.60 11.48
CA TYR A 104 9.53 11.30 11.13
C TYR A 104 10.01 11.30 9.66
N THR A 105 11.04 12.09 9.38
CA THR A 105 11.51 12.35 8.01
C THR A 105 11.95 11.07 7.29
N GLN A 106 12.64 10.16 8.00
CA GLN A 106 13.10 8.88 7.42
C GLN A 106 11.93 7.94 7.14
N VAL A 107 10.98 7.82 8.07
CA VAL A 107 9.73 7.06 7.84
C VAL A 107 8.96 7.61 6.63
N ASN A 108 8.88 8.94 6.50
CA ASN A 108 8.20 9.57 5.36
C ASN A 108 8.89 9.24 4.02
N LEU A 109 10.22 9.18 3.99
CA LEU A 109 10.98 8.73 2.81
C LEU A 109 10.77 7.23 2.53
N HIS A 110 10.75 6.41 3.59
CA HIS A 110 10.51 4.97 3.51
C HIS A 110 9.14 4.65 2.91
N ILE A 111 8.08 5.35 3.34
CA ILE A 111 6.74 5.20 2.76
C ILE A 111 6.75 5.48 1.24
N LEU A 112 7.50 6.49 0.77
CA LEU A 112 7.63 6.74 -0.67
C LEU A 112 8.40 5.62 -1.38
N ALA A 113 9.36 4.98 -0.72
CA ALA A 113 10.09 3.83 -1.26
C ALA A 113 9.16 2.60 -1.38
N LEU A 114 8.38 2.28 -0.35
CA LEU A 114 7.36 1.23 -0.38
C LEU A 114 6.38 1.43 -1.54
N MET A 115 5.86 2.66 -1.69
CA MET A 115 4.96 3.01 -2.79
C MET A 115 5.60 2.79 -4.18
N ARG A 116 6.91 3.01 -4.33
CA ARG A 116 7.65 2.75 -5.58
C ARG A 116 7.88 1.28 -5.83
N GLN A 117 8.13 0.48 -4.79
CA GLN A 117 8.32 -0.96 -4.90
C GLN A 117 6.99 -1.66 -5.26
N VAL A 118 5.89 -1.29 -4.62
CA VAL A 118 4.55 -1.84 -4.90
C VAL A 118 4.02 -1.37 -6.26
N LYS A 119 4.33 -0.13 -6.66
CA LYS A 119 4.01 0.38 -8.00
C LYS A 119 5.31 0.79 -8.73
N PRO A 120 6.00 -0.15 -9.40
CA PRO A 120 7.23 0.12 -10.13
C PRO A 120 7.07 1.25 -11.15
N GLY A 121 8.12 2.07 -11.30
CA GLY A 121 8.11 3.23 -12.21
C GLY A 121 7.21 4.39 -11.77
N SER A 122 6.56 4.29 -10.60
CA SER A 122 5.77 5.40 -10.06
C SER A 122 6.65 6.53 -9.51
N ARG A 123 6.04 7.71 -9.39
CA ARG A 123 6.63 8.88 -8.74
C ARG A 123 5.70 9.33 -7.61
N PRO A 124 5.75 8.68 -6.44
CA PRO A 124 5.04 9.16 -5.27
C PRO A 124 5.49 10.58 -4.93
N HIS A 125 4.55 11.40 -4.48
CA HIS A 125 4.78 12.79 -4.10
C HIS A 125 4.25 13.04 -2.69
N THR A 126 4.75 14.10 -2.05
CA THR A 126 4.31 14.50 -0.72
C THR A 126 3.55 15.81 -0.76
N ARG A 127 2.63 15.99 0.18
CA ARG A 127 2.02 17.29 0.50
C ARG A 127 2.22 17.57 1.97
N LEU A 128 2.62 18.79 2.30
CA LEU A 128 2.78 19.25 3.68
C LEU A 128 1.48 19.85 4.18
N LEU A 129 1.05 19.37 5.35
CA LEU A 129 -0.01 19.91 6.18
C LEU A 129 0.60 20.37 7.51
N LYS A 130 -0.15 21.09 8.35
CA LYS A 130 0.35 21.56 9.65
C LYS A 130 0.71 20.36 10.54
N GLY A 131 2.01 20.11 10.70
CA GLY A 131 2.54 18.99 11.50
C GLY A 131 2.47 17.60 10.84
N CYS A 132 2.01 17.50 9.58
CA CYS A 132 1.78 16.21 8.92
C CYS A 132 2.26 16.22 7.47
N VAL A 133 2.80 15.10 7.02
CA VAL A 133 3.15 14.82 5.63
C VAL A 133 2.14 13.82 5.08
N VAL A 134 1.61 14.09 3.88
CA VAL A 134 0.76 13.17 3.13
C VAL A 134 1.54 12.63 1.94
N SER A 135 1.95 11.37 2.00
CA SER A 135 2.55 10.65 0.89
C SER A 135 1.45 10.16 -0.04
N THR A 136 1.56 10.42 -1.34
CA THR A 136 0.52 10.10 -2.32
C THR A 136 1.08 9.49 -3.60
N VAL A 137 0.43 8.44 -4.09
CA VAL A 137 0.70 7.84 -5.40
C VAL A 137 -0.60 7.44 -6.09
N SER A 138 -0.71 7.77 -7.38
CA SER A 138 -1.92 7.55 -8.16
C SER A 138 -1.82 6.28 -9.02
N TRP A 139 -2.86 5.47 -9.03
CA TRP A 139 -2.99 4.30 -9.89
C TRP A 139 -4.44 3.83 -9.99
N LYS A 140 -4.84 3.33 -11.16
CA LYS A 140 -6.19 2.76 -11.32
C LYS A 140 -6.40 1.46 -10.53
N HIS A 141 -5.33 0.71 -10.28
CA HIS A 141 -5.39 -0.61 -9.67
C HIS A 141 -5.18 -0.63 -8.15
N TRP A 142 -5.12 0.53 -7.48
CA TRP A 142 -5.07 0.53 -6.02
C TRP A 142 -6.23 -0.24 -5.37
N PRO A 143 -7.49 -0.17 -5.85
CA PRO A 143 -8.57 -1.00 -5.31
C PRO A 143 -8.35 -2.50 -5.53
N CYS A 144 -7.59 -2.92 -6.55
CA CYS A 144 -7.24 -4.32 -6.74
C CYS A 144 -6.29 -4.82 -5.65
N LEU A 145 -5.37 -3.96 -5.20
CA LEU A 145 -4.41 -4.27 -4.14
C LEU A 145 -4.95 -4.03 -2.73
N PHE A 146 -5.96 -3.18 -2.60
CA PHE A 146 -6.64 -2.89 -1.33
C PHE A 146 -8.15 -3.11 -1.51
N PRO A 147 -8.59 -4.38 -1.69
CA PRO A 147 -10.00 -4.71 -1.91
C PRO A 147 -10.87 -4.38 -0.69
N GLN A 148 -10.25 -4.11 0.47
CA GLN A 148 -10.90 -3.55 1.65
C GLN A 148 -11.50 -2.15 1.37
N HIS A 149 -11.15 -1.48 0.28
CA HIS A 149 -11.74 -0.20 -0.10
C HIS A 149 -13.24 -0.34 -0.42
N GLY A 150 -14.04 0.54 0.17
CA GLY A 150 -15.47 0.62 -0.03
C GLY A 150 -16.04 1.94 0.53
N PRO A 151 -17.34 2.19 0.34
CA PRO A 151 -18.02 3.38 0.87
C PRO A 151 -18.00 3.42 2.40
N GLY A 152 -18.21 4.61 2.97
CA GLY A 152 -18.25 4.81 4.42
C GLY A 152 -16.87 4.89 5.10
N ARG A 153 -16.87 4.87 6.43
CA ARG A 153 -15.62 4.92 7.22
C ARG A 153 -14.94 3.55 7.23
N LYS A 154 -13.60 3.54 7.19
CA LYS A 154 -12.79 2.30 7.14
C LYS A 154 -13.13 1.30 8.26
N HIS A 155 -13.43 1.79 9.46
CA HIS A 155 -13.71 0.92 10.62
C HIS A 155 -15.16 0.44 10.71
N GLU A 156 -16.06 0.94 9.85
CA GLU A 156 -17.47 0.54 9.81
C GLU A 156 -17.74 -0.53 8.74
N ARG A 157 -16.72 -0.89 7.95
CA ARG A 157 -16.80 -1.89 6.89
C ARG A 157 -16.01 -3.15 7.27
N PRO A 158 -16.37 -4.32 6.74
CA PRO A 158 -15.56 -5.53 6.89
C PRO A 158 -14.15 -5.31 6.32
N ILE A 159 -13.14 -5.69 7.10
CA ILE A 159 -11.72 -5.69 6.69
C ILE A 159 -11.25 -7.16 6.68
N VAL A 160 -11.53 -7.84 5.57
CA VAL A 160 -11.12 -9.22 5.35
C VAL A 160 -9.99 -9.24 4.33
N LEU A 161 -8.91 -9.96 4.64
CA LEU A 161 -7.82 -10.20 3.70
C LEU A 161 -8.23 -11.28 2.71
N GLU A 162 -8.02 -11.03 1.41
CA GLU A 162 -8.08 -12.06 0.39
C GLU A 162 -7.02 -13.14 0.64
N ASP A 163 -7.21 -14.35 0.10
CA ASP A 163 -6.29 -15.48 0.31
C ASP A 163 -4.85 -15.14 -0.10
N TRP A 164 -4.68 -14.42 -1.20
CA TRP A 164 -3.37 -13.97 -1.66
C TRP A 164 -2.75 -12.91 -0.75
N GLN A 165 -3.54 -12.01 -0.14
CA GLN A 165 -3.04 -11.05 0.85
C GLN A 165 -2.61 -11.78 2.11
N ARG A 166 -3.40 -12.76 2.55
CA ARG A 166 -3.08 -13.61 3.70
C ARG A 166 -1.77 -14.35 3.48
N ALA A 167 -1.57 -14.93 2.30
CA ALA A 167 -0.32 -15.62 1.96
C ALA A 167 0.89 -14.70 2.08
N ILE A 168 0.81 -13.47 1.54
CA ILE A 168 1.89 -12.49 1.65
C ILE A 168 2.15 -12.09 3.11
N VAL A 169 1.11 -11.88 3.91
CA VAL A 169 1.30 -11.53 5.33
C VAL A 169 1.89 -12.70 6.13
N VAL A 170 1.55 -13.95 5.79
CA VAL A 170 2.18 -15.13 6.40
C VAL A 170 3.67 -15.23 6.06
N GLU A 171 4.04 -14.88 4.82
CA GLU A 171 5.45 -14.86 4.39
C GLU A 171 6.22 -13.67 4.98
N HIS A 172 5.55 -12.52 5.15
CA HIS A 172 6.13 -11.25 5.59
C HIS A 172 5.39 -10.62 6.77
N PRO A 173 5.24 -11.32 7.92
CA PRO A 173 4.44 -10.83 9.04
C PRO A 173 5.11 -9.65 9.76
N GLY A 174 6.44 -9.62 9.81
CA GLY A 174 7.21 -8.52 10.40
C GLY A 174 6.99 -7.20 9.66
N ASP A 175 6.97 -7.24 8.32
CA ASP A 175 6.70 -6.07 7.49
C ASP A 175 5.27 -5.54 7.72
N PHE A 176 4.27 -6.43 7.77
CA PHE A 176 2.90 -6.05 8.09
C PHE A 176 2.78 -5.39 9.47
N LEU A 177 3.41 -5.99 10.49
CA LEU A 177 3.44 -5.45 11.85
C LEU A 177 4.15 -4.10 11.91
N ARG A 178 5.26 -3.93 11.18
CA ARG A 178 5.97 -2.65 11.06
C ARG A 178 5.03 -1.58 10.53
N GLY A 179 4.29 -1.85 9.45
CA GLY A 179 3.31 -0.92 8.91
C GLY A 179 2.23 -0.51 9.93
N LEU A 180 1.65 -1.48 10.65
CA LEU A 180 0.61 -1.21 11.65
C LEU A 180 1.13 -0.42 12.86
N PHE A 181 2.25 -0.85 13.45
CA PHE A 181 2.82 -0.21 14.64
C PHE A 181 3.49 1.12 14.31
N HIS A 182 4.00 1.31 13.10
CA HIS A 182 4.57 2.59 12.69
C HIS A 182 3.49 3.57 12.23
N SER A 183 2.27 3.15 11.90
CA SER A 183 1.14 4.06 11.68
C SER A 183 0.47 4.46 13.00
N ASP A 184 -0.35 3.55 13.55
CA ASP A 184 -1.26 3.75 14.70
C ASP A 184 -0.69 3.20 16.01
N GLY A 185 0.56 2.72 15.97
CA GLY A 185 1.25 2.20 17.15
C GLY A 185 1.99 3.28 17.92
N CYS A 186 2.14 3.03 19.22
CA CYS A 186 2.94 3.85 20.12
C CYS A 186 3.83 2.95 20.98
N ARG A 187 5.12 3.28 21.01
CA ARG A 187 6.08 2.70 21.94
C ARG A 187 6.28 3.65 23.11
N VAL A 188 5.86 3.24 24.31
CA VAL A 188 5.92 4.06 25.52
C VAL A 188 6.83 3.39 26.54
N ALA A 189 7.63 4.20 27.25
CA ALA A 189 8.31 3.77 28.46
C ALA A 189 7.39 4.02 29.66
N ASN A 190 6.72 2.97 30.15
CA ASN A 190 6.01 3.05 31.43
C ASN A 190 7.04 2.96 32.56
N TRP A 191 6.82 3.65 33.67
CA TRP A 191 7.69 3.54 34.83
C TRP A 191 6.88 3.14 36.06
N ALA A 192 7.46 2.28 36.89
CA ALA A 192 6.89 1.94 38.20
C ALA A 192 8.02 1.95 39.24
N SER A 193 7.69 2.33 40.48
CA SER A 193 8.64 2.20 41.60
C SER A 193 8.39 0.88 42.31
N ARG A 194 9.43 0.07 42.44
CA ARG A 194 9.42 -1.18 43.20
C ARG A 194 10.49 -1.10 44.28
N VAL A 195 10.19 -1.59 45.47
CA VAL A 195 11.21 -1.79 46.50
C VAL A 195 11.94 -3.08 46.17
N VAL A 196 13.25 -2.98 45.95
CA VAL A 196 14.16 -4.11 45.71
C VAL A 196 15.29 -3.95 46.71
N ASP A 197 15.51 -4.94 47.56
CA ASP A 197 16.51 -4.92 48.64
C ASP A 197 16.41 -3.70 49.57
N GLY A 198 15.18 -3.28 49.90
CA GLY A 198 14.93 -2.15 50.80
C GLY A 198 15.04 -0.76 50.14
N GLU A 199 15.53 -0.68 48.90
CA GLU A 199 15.63 0.57 48.14
C GLU A 199 14.49 0.72 47.13
N ARG A 200 13.90 1.92 47.06
CA ARG A 200 12.86 2.23 46.07
C ARG A 200 13.52 2.51 44.72
N ARG A 201 13.48 1.53 43.81
CA ARG A 201 14.04 1.64 42.45
C ARG A 201 12.95 1.92 41.43
N ARG A 202 13.22 2.86 40.50
CA ARG A 202 12.38 3.12 39.33
C ARG A 202 12.73 2.09 38.26
N HIS A 203 11.72 1.36 37.80
CA HIS A 203 11.84 0.39 36.71
C HIS A 203 11.06 0.92 35.51
N ASP A 204 11.76 1.10 34.39
CA ASP A 204 11.14 1.44 33.11
C ASP A 204 10.80 0.14 32.35
N TYR A 205 9.55 0.04 31.92
CA TYR A 205 8.99 -1.07 31.16
C TYR A 205 8.58 -0.53 29.79
N PRO A 206 9.35 -0.81 28.72
CA PRO A 206 8.92 -0.46 27.38
C PRO A 206 7.68 -1.28 27.03
N ARG A 207 6.74 -0.66 26.33
CA ARG A 207 5.50 -1.27 25.86
C ARG A 207 5.18 -0.75 24.48
N TRP A 208 4.78 -1.64 23.58
CA TRP A 208 4.07 -1.28 22.37
C TRP A 208 2.58 -1.34 22.59
N GLN A 209 1.86 -0.36 22.06
CA GLN A 209 0.40 -0.34 21.99
C GLN A 209 -0.01 -0.04 20.57
N PHE A 210 -0.97 -0.79 20.04
CA PHE A 210 -1.63 -0.52 18.78
C PHE A 210 -3.10 -0.28 19.06
N THR A 211 -3.62 0.89 18.67
CA THR A 211 -5.00 1.29 18.95
C THR A 211 -5.75 1.52 17.65
N ASN A 212 -6.90 0.86 17.51
CA ASN A 212 -7.77 1.05 16.35
C ASN A 212 -9.23 0.86 16.77
N THR A 213 -10.17 1.33 15.95
CA THR A 213 -11.62 1.15 16.21
C THR A 213 -12.20 -0.04 15.46
N SER A 214 -11.54 -0.55 14.42
CA SER A 214 -11.96 -1.73 13.68
C SER A 214 -11.55 -3.00 14.42
N GLU A 215 -12.52 -3.83 14.80
CA GLU A 215 -12.25 -5.14 15.41
C GLU A 215 -11.46 -6.04 14.44
N ASP A 216 -11.78 -6.00 13.15
CA ASP A 216 -11.07 -6.76 12.13
C ASP A 216 -9.57 -6.38 12.04
N ILE A 217 -9.24 -5.08 12.03
CA ILE A 217 -7.83 -4.63 12.00
C ILE A 217 -7.09 -5.06 13.27
N LEU A 218 -7.78 -5.06 14.40
CA LEU A 218 -7.21 -5.48 15.69
C LEU A 218 -7.00 -7.00 15.73
N GLY A 219 -7.92 -7.77 15.16
CA GLY A 219 -7.78 -9.20 14.93
C GLY A 219 -6.62 -9.54 14.00
N LEU A 220 -6.46 -8.79 12.90
CA LEU A 220 -5.32 -8.94 11.99
C LEU A 220 -3.98 -8.62 12.66
N CYS A 221 -3.92 -7.59 13.50
CA CYS A 221 -2.75 -7.26 14.30
C CYS A 221 -2.38 -8.40 15.26
N GLY A 222 -3.36 -8.92 16.01
CA GLY A 222 -3.18 -10.04 16.92
C GLY A 222 -2.72 -11.31 16.20
N TRP A 223 -3.39 -11.66 15.11
CA TRP A 223 -3.01 -12.80 14.26
C TRP A 223 -1.58 -12.68 13.74
N ALA A 224 -1.16 -11.51 13.26
CA ALA A 224 0.20 -11.31 12.79
C ALA A 224 1.25 -11.38 13.92
N LEU A 225 0.91 -10.93 15.13
CA LEU A 225 1.77 -11.11 16.32
C LEU A 225 1.91 -12.59 16.70
N ASP A 226 0.83 -13.37 16.57
CA ASP A 226 0.87 -14.82 16.80
C ASP A 226 1.77 -15.54 15.79
N LEU A 227 1.77 -15.13 14.51
CA LEU A 227 2.65 -15.69 13.48
C LEU A 227 4.15 -15.55 13.81
N VAL A 228 4.52 -14.50 14.55
CA VAL A 228 5.91 -14.24 14.97
C VAL A 228 6.15 -14.54 16.44
N GLU A 229 5.22 -15.25 17.08
CA GLU A 229 5.30 -15.69 18.47
C GLU A 229 5.53 -14.56 19.50
N VAL A 230 5.11 -13.32 19.15
CA VAL A 230 5.23 -12.16 20.04
C VAL A 230 4.04 -12.12 20.98
N ALA A 231 4.29 -12.45 22.25
CA ALA A 231 3.24 -12.45 23.27
C ALA A 231 2.57 -11.07 23.44
N TRP A 232 1.26 -11.02 23.19
CA TRP A 232 0.45 -9.82 23.25
C TRP A 232 -0.81 -10.02 24.10
N ARG A 233 -1.51 -8.91 24.37
CA ARG A 233 -2.81 -8.93 25.05
C ARG A 233 -3.72 -7.84 24.51
N ARG A 234 -5.03 -8.13 24.50
CA ARG A 234 -6.08 -7.12 24.40
C ARG A 234 -6.21 -6.36 25.72
N SER A 235 -5.66 -5.14 25.79
CA SER A 235 -5.68 -4.32 27.02
C SER A 235 -7.04 -3.65 27.26
N ASN A 236 -7.78 -3.39 26.19
CA ASN A 236 -9.16 -2.92 26.19
C ASN A 236 -9.77 -3.22 24.81
N ALA A 237 -11.05 -2.85 24.61
CA ALA A 237 -11.79 -3.09 23.37
C ALA A 237 -11.17 -2.49 22.09
N LYS A 238 -10.22 -1.56 22.20
CA LYS A 238 -9.61 -0.84 21.08
C LYS A 238 -8.10 -0.96 21.02
N THR A 239 -7.45 -1.64 21.98
CA THR A 239 -5.99 -1.61 22.12
C THR A 239 -5.40 -3.01 22.26
N VAL A 240 -4.50 -3.34 21.33
CA VAL A 240 -3.54 -4.45 21.44
C VAL A 240 -2.27 -3.94 22.15
N SER A 241 -1.69 -4.73 23.05
CA SER A 241 -0.48 -4.34 23.78
C SER A 241 0.53 -5.47 23.86
N VAL A 242 1.79 -5.14 23.57
CA VAL A 242 2.95 -5.99 23.78
C VAL A 242 3.74 -5.38 24.94
N SER A 243 3.75 -6.07 26.08
CA SER A 243 4.26 -5.51 27.35
C SER A 243 5.29 -6.38 28.06
N ARG A 244 5.42 -7.66 27.66
CA ARG A 244 6.43 -8.54 28.26
C ARG A 244 7.79 -8.12 27.71
N ARG A 245 8.79 -7.96 28.58
CA ARG A 245 10.12 -7.45 28.19
C ARG A 245 10.73 -8.19 26.99
N ALA A 246 10.67 -9.52 27.00
CA ALA A 246 11.16 -10.35 25.89
C ALA A 246 10.35 -10.14 24.60
N ALA A 247 9.01 -10.05 24.70
CA ALA A 247 8.15 -9.81 23.54
C ALA A 247 8.35 -8.40 22.95
N VAL A 248 8.60 -7.40 23.80
CA VAL A 248 8.91 -6.04 23.34
C VAL A 248 10.26 -6.00 22.65
N ALA A 249 11.28 -6.66 23.19
CA ALA A 249 12.59 -6.77 22.54
C ALA A 249 12.49 -7.50 21.18
N ALA A 250 11.78 -8.64 21.14
CA ALA A 250 11.54 -9.36 19.90
C ALA A 250 10.82 -8.51 18.84
N LEU A 251 9.81 -7.73 19.26
CA LEU A 251 9.13 -6.83 18.35
C LEU A 251 10.04 -5.67 17.92
N ASP A 252 10.80 -5.06 18.83
CA ASP A 252 11.76 -4.00 18.50
C ASP A 252 12.79 -4.47 17.46
N ASP A 253 13.32 -5.68 17.61
CA ASP A 253 14.28 -6.27 16.66
C ASP A 253 13.63 -6.54 15.29
N LEU A 254 12.37 -6.98 15.29
CA LEU A 254 11.63 -7.34 14.08
C LEU A 254 11.20 -6.11 13.25
N ILE A 255 10.59 -5.13 13.91
CA ILE A 255 9.95 -3.99 13.22
C ILE A 255 10.76 -2.69 13.30
N GLY A 256 11.82 -2.66 14.10
CA GLY A 256 12.59 -1.46 14.38
C GLY A 256 11.80 -0.40 15.16
N LEU A 257 12.52 0.61 15.64
CA LEU A 257 11.92 1.76 16.30
C LEU A 257 11.40 2.77 15.27
N LYS A 258 10.28 3.43 15.59
CA LYS A 258 9.75 4.53 14.77
C LYS A 258 10.61 5.79 15.03
N SER A 259 11.43 6.18 14.05
CA SER A 259 12.36 7.34 14.15
C SER A 259 12.30 8.25 12.93
#